data_AF-A0A128A601-F1
#
_entry.id   AF-A0A128A601-F1
#
_cell.length_a   1.000
_cell.length_b   1.000
_cell.length_c   1.000
_cell.angle_alpha   90.00
_cell.angle_beta   90.00
_cell.angle_gamma   90.00
#
_symmetry.space_group_name_H-M   'P 1'
#
loop_
_entity.id
_entity.type
_entity.pdbx_description
1 polymer ?
#
loop_
_entity_poly.entity_id
_entity_poly.type
_entity_poly.pdbx_seq_one_letter_code
_entity_poly.pdbx_strand_id
1 'polypeptide(L)'
;MGLSLVWLLLFSALVTQGGILSASAIEQIPSLPRNLNASSVSNTQIFLIWDTPVNATGITGYQIEYKTGSNSYSVLSLTGNLTTYLNTGLVANTTYTYRVSAISSAGIGNSSNEATATTLSTPSAPRNLSATVISSSQIDLIWNAPSNNGGTPITGYKILRDNSCTGTFVTVSDTTNSSTKYSDTGLVANTCYRYNIEAINAIGLGSIMTNNVTATTLSIPVQTHVPNSPTGLDVKTTSNTSLNLTWIAPSDNGGSTIIGYLIQRNGTTIVVNTLSNKTSYTDAYLLPSHVQTYRVAAWNNIGLGTFSSEVSGITNSTIILPSGNGTNQTSNLGKLISDLEHQRNELLKQQRQETLVLIHDCRVQIKNASSENKTQVAQDCKIKIKESRTKYTDLKNQLNTELATLKAQLKSQSHQDKNEKHSDNETEHSESKTTHSENETEHSENKISQLGNMTGHFELKLPNLQNNMTQHLKINSEKQGGKDNHNRGKHNQQGNNKNDD
;
A
#
# COMPACT_ATOMS: atom_id res chain seq x y z
N MET A 1 -55.85 -82.44 -93.34
CA MET A 1 -55.47 -81.01 -93.44
C MET A 1 -54.97 -80.59 -92.07
N GLY A 2 -53.72 -80.29 -91.78
CA GLY A 2 -52.53 -80.10 -92.60
C GLY A 2 -51.58 -79.18 -91.81
N LEU A 3 -50.60 -79.79 -91.13
CA LEU A 3 -49.32 -79.27 -90.61
C LEU A 3 -49.40 -78.09 -89.60
N SER A 4 -48.68 -78.02 -88.48
CA SER A 4 -47.46 -78.70 -88.07
C SER A 4 -47.39 -78.69 -86.52
N LEU A 5 -47.62 -79.87 -85.93
CA LEU A 5 -47.14 -80.23 -84.61
C LEU A 5 -45.60 -80.19 -84.65
N VAL A 6 -44.96 -79.64 -83.61
CA VAL A 6 -43.71 -80.14 -82.98
C VAL A 6 -43.18 -79.18 -81.89
N TRP A 7 -43.69 -77.95 -81.74
CA TRP A 7 -43.17 -77.02 -80.71
C TRP A 7 -44.10 -76.66 -79.54
N LEU A 8 -45.28 -77.28 -79.43
CA LEU A 8 -46.27 -76.97 -78.37
C LEU A 8 -46.54 -78.11 -77.38
N LEU A 9 -45.65 -79.12 -77.29
CA LEU A 9 -45.79 -80.27 -76.38
C LEU A 9 -44.55 -80.52 -75.51
N LEU A 10 -43.88 -79.45 -75.05
CA LEU A 10 -42.84 -79.56 -74.01
C LEU A 10 -42.99 -78.54 -72.88
N PHE A 11 -44.18 -77.93 -72.73
CA PHE A 11 -44.53 -77.19 -71.52
C PHE A 11 -45.81 -77.75 -70.90
N SER A 12 -45.70 -78.06 -69.61
CA SER A 12 -46.71 -78.48 -68.62
C SER A 12 -47.08 -79.96 -68.52
N ALA A 13 -46.34 -80.71 -67.69
CA ALA A 13 -46.88 -81.38 -66.49
C ALA A 13 -45.78 -82.04 -65.62
N LEU A 14 -45.84 -81.75 -64.31
CA LEU A 14 -45.25 -82.47 -63.15
C LEU A 14 -43.71 -82.63 -63.11
N VAL A 15 -42.97 -81.93 -62.23
CA VAL A 15 -42.93 -82.17 -60.77
C VAL A 15 -43.20 -83.63 -60.41
N THR A 16 -42.14 -84.43 -60.34
CA THR A 16 -41.91 -85.45 -59.28
C THR A 16 -40.61 -86.18 -59.58
N GLN A 17 -39.51 -85.71 -58.96
CA GLN A 17 -38.41 -86.48 -58.35
C GLN A 17 -37.11 -85.68 -58.39
N GLY A 18 -36.57 -85.41 -57.20
CA GLY A 18 -35.13 -85.42 -56.95
C GLY A 18 -34.33 -84.29 -57.59
N GLY A 19 -34.25 -83.17 -56.87
CA GLY A 19 -33.21 -82.18 -57.08
C GLY A 19 -33.75 -80.77 -57.05
N ILE A 20 -33.88 -80.21 -55.85
CA ILE A 20 -33.72 -78.77 -55.72
C ILE A 20 -32.26 -78.52 -56.13
N LEU A 21 -32.00 -78.22 -57.40
CA LEU A 21 -30.83 -77.44 -57.73
C LEU A 21 -31.11 -76.08 -57.08
N SER A 22 -30.73 -75.95 -55.81
CA SER A 22 -30.41 -74.64 -55.28
C SER A 22 -29.44 -74.08 -56.30
N ALA A 23 -29.85 -73.04 -57.05
CA ALA A 23 -28.90 -72.27 -57.81
C ALA A 23 -27.83 -71.87 -56.78
N SER A 24 -26.65 -72.51 -56.83
CA SER A 24 -25.52 -72.06 -56.05
C SER A 24 -25.40 -70.59 -56.40
N ALA A 25 -25.63 -69.73 -55.42
CA ALA A 25 -25.37 -68.31 -55.58
C ALA A 25 -23.95 -68.23 -56.14
N ILE A 26 -23.81 -67.72 -57.36
CA ILE A 26 -22.50 -67.64 -58.01
C ILE A 26 -21.63 -66.84 -57.05
N GLU A 27 -20.61 -67.49 -56.49
CA GLU A 27 -19.71 -66.85 -55.54
C GLU A 27 -19.02 -65.69 -56.26
N GLN A 28 -19.39 -64.46 -55.92
CA GLN A 28 -18.88 -63.25 -56.56
C GLN A 28 -17.88 -62.57 -55.65
N ILE A 29 -16.83 -62.01 -56.26
CA ILE A 29 -15.94 -61.07 -55.58
C ILE A 29 -16.77 -59.86 -55.13
N PRO A 30 -16.70 -59.46 -53.84
CA PRO A 30 -17.53 -58.37 -53.33
C PRO A 30 -17.23 -57.03 -54.02
N SER A 31 -18.25 -56.19 -54.14
CA SER A 31 -18.06 -54.77 -54.47
C SER A 31 -17.42 -54.02 -53.30
N LEU A 32 -16.92 -52.80 -53.55
CA LEU A 32 -16.24 -52.01 -52.52
C LEU A 32 -17.15 -51.67 -51.33
N PRO A 33 -16.62 -51.68 -50.10
CA PRO A 33 -17.25 -51.03 -48.95
C PRO A 33 -17.42 -49.53 -49.21
N ARG A 34 -18.43 -48.91 -48.62
CA ARG A 34 -18.75 -47.48 -48.83
C ARG A 34 -18.51 -46.67 -47.56
N ASN A 35 -18.41 -45.35 -47.70
CA ASN A 35 -18.42 -44.40 -46.59
C ASN A 35 -17.42 -44.71 -45.46
N LEU A 36 -16.21 -45.17 -45.81
CA LEU A 36 -15.18 -45.39 -44.80
C LEU A 36 -14.83 -44.05 -44.16
N ASN A 37 -14.89 -44.00 -42.84
CA ASN A 37 -14.50 -42.87 -42.01
C ASN A 37 -13.51 -43.31 -40.93
N ALA A 38 -12.56 -42.43 -40.60
CA ALA A 38 -11.57 -42.63 -39.56
C ALA A 38 -11.61 -41.46 -38.58
N SER A 39 -11.62 -41.76 -37.28
CA SER A 39 -11.66 -40.76 -36.21
C SER A 39 -10.64 -41.10 -35.12
N SER A 40 -9.89 -40.11 -34.64
CA SER A 40 -8.98 -40.32 -33.52
C SER A 40 -9.74 -40.42 -32.20
N VAL A 41 -9.38 -41.40 -31.39
CA VAL A 41 -10.00 -41.65 -30.08
C VAL A 41 -9.05 -41.24 -28.97
N SER A 42 -7.77 -41.54 -29.13
CA SER A 42 -6.72 -41.22 -28.17
C SER A 42 -5.38 -40.99 -28.87
N ASN A 43 -4.30 -40.87 -28.10
CA ASN A 43 -2.95 -40.79 -28.63
C ASN A 43 -2.44 -42.12 -29.22
N THR A 44 -3.16 -43.23 -29.02
CA THR A 44 -2.74 -44.57 -29.50
C THR A 44 -3.85 -45.30 -30.25
N GLN A 45 -4.99 -44.64 -30.50
CA GLN A 45 -6.18 -45.30 -31.05
C GLN A 45 -6.90 -44.47 -32.11
N ILE A 46 -7.31 -45.15 -33.19
CA ILE A 46 -8.17 -44.63 -34.24
C ILE A 46 -9.34 -45.59 -34.44
N PHE A 47 -10.55 -45.05 -34.47
CA PHE A 47 -11.77 -45.79 -34.75
C PHE A 47 -12.17 -45.64 -36.21
N LEU A 48 -12.42 -46.78 -36.86
CA LEU A 48 -12.87 -46.90 -38.24
C LEU A 48 -14.31 -47.38 -38.28
N ILE A 49 -15.08 -46.81 -39.20
CA ILE A 49 -16.46 -47.23 -39.50
C ILE A 49 -16.70 -47.14 -41.00
N TRP A 50 -17.43 -48.10 -41.56
CA TRP A 50 -17.82 -48.12 -42.98
C TRP A 50 -19.20 -48.74 -43.17
N ASP A 51 -19.72 -48.61 -44.38
CA ASP A 51 -20.95 -49.27 -44.82
C ASP A 51 -20.64 -50.53 -45.64
N THR A 52 -21.53 -51.51 -45.56
CA THR A 52 -21.45 -52.71 -46.38
C THR A 52 -21.58 -52.36 -47.89
N PRO A 53 -20.98 -53.16 -48.79
CA PRO A 53 -21.17 -53.04 -50.24
C PRO A 53 -22.65 -53.08 -50.66
N VAL A 54 -23.00 -52.59 -51.87
CA VAL A 54 -24.40 -52.49 -52.33
C VAL A 54 -25.05 -53.88 -52.50
N ASN A 55 -24.25 -54.88 -52.87
CA ASN A 55 -24.66 -56.27 -53.09
C ASN A 55 -23.96 -57.20 -52.08
N ALA A 56 -24.22 -57.01 -50.78
CA ALA A 56 -23.47 -57.63 -49.68
C ALA A 56 -23.78 -59.14 -49.41
N THR A 57 -24.11 -59.92 -50.44
CA THR A 57 -24.36 -61.37 -50.28
C THR A 57 -23.04 -62.13 -50.15
N GLY A 58 -22.94 -63.02 -49.15
CA GLY A 58 -21.77 -63.91 -49.00
C GLY A 58 -20.50 -63.23 -48.48
N ILE A 59 -20.60 -62.02 -47.88
CA ILE A 59 -19.48 -61.41 -47.18
C ILE A 59 -19.20 -62.22 -45.91
N THR A 60 -17.95 -62.61 -45.74
CA THR A 60 -17.44 -63.36 -44.59
C THR A 60 -16.52 -62.51 -43.70
N GLY A 61 -16.06 -61.37 -44.21
CA GLY A 61 -15.25 -60.45 -43.44
C GLY A 61 -14.75 -59.24 -44.21
N TYR A 62 -13.80 -58.52 -43.61
CA TYR A 62 -13.15 -57.36 -44.20
C TYR A 62 -11.63 -57.40 -44.00
N GLN A 63 -10.88 -57.05 -45.05
CA GLN A 63 -9.46 -56.74 -44.98
C GLN A 63 -9.28 -55.24 -44.79
N ILE A 64 -8.54 -54.88 -43.75
CA ILE A 64 -8.19 -53.49 -43.44
C ILE A 64 -6.72 -53.31 -43.79
N GLU A 65 -6.43 -52.29 -44.59
CA GLU A 65 -5.07 -51.89 -44.95
C GLU A 65 -4.82 -50.45 -44.50
N TYR A 66 -3.56 -50.15 -44.18
CA TYR A 66 -3.17 -48.81 -43.77
C TYR A 66 -1.81 -48.40 -44.37
N LYS A 67 -1.55 -47.09 -44.37
CA LYS A 67 -0.25 -46.49 -44.67
C LYS A 67 0.02 -45.29 -43.75
N THR A 68 1.29 -44.99 -43.50
CA THR A 68 1.75 -43.82 -42.73
C THR A 68 2.75 -43.04 -43.56
N GLY A 69 2.30 -42.00 -44.27
CA GLY A 69 3.14 -41.15 -45.13
C GLY A 69 3.75 -41.80 -46.39
N SER A 70 3.94 -43.12 -46.42
CA SER A 70 4.34 -43.90 -47.59
C SER A 70 3.18 -44.06 -48.58
N ASN A 71 3.49 -44.29 -49.86
CA ASN A 71 2.46 -44.61 -50.86
C ASN A 71 2.03 -46.09 -50.86
N SER A 72 2.75 -46.95 -50.12
CA SER A 72 2.47 -48.39 -50.04
C SER A 72 1.61 -48.73 -48.83
N TYR A 73 0.58 -49.55 -49.07
CA TYR A 73 -0.32 -50.10 -48.05
C TYR A 73 0.23 -51.39 -47.44
N SER A 74 -0.01 -51.58 -46.14
CA SER A 74 0.22 -52.82 -45.41
C SER A 74 -1.09 -53.35 -44.85
N VAL A 75 -1.26 -54.67 -44.82
CA VAL A 75 -2.43 -55.31 -44.20
C VAL A 75 -2.35 -55.13 -42.69
N LEU A 76 -3.39 -54.51 -42.12
CA LEU A 76 -3.53 -54.28 -40.68
C LEU A 76 -4.20 -55.48 -40.00
N SER A 77 -5.35 -55.91 -40.54
CA SER A 77 -6.18 -56.95 -39.94
C SER A 77 -7.13 -57.57 -40.95
N LEU A 78 -7.48 -58.83 -40.70
CA LEU A 78 -8.64 -59.51 -41.29
C LEU A 78 -9.70 -59.63 -40.20
N THR A 79 -10.90 -59.14 -40.46
CA THR A 79 -11.99 -59.06 -39.48
C THR A 79 -13.20 -59.85 -39.98
N GLY A 80 -14.09 -60.25 -39.06
CA GLY A 80 -15.38 -60.84 -39.43
C GLY A 80 -16.36 -59.80 -40.01
N ASN A 81 -17.66 -60.10 -40.00
CA ASN A 81 -18.70 -59.26 -40.64
C ASN A 81 -19.05 -57.94 -39.90
N LEU A 82 -18.21 -57.46 -38.98
CA LEU A 82 -18.41 -56.16 -38.36
C LEU A 82 -17.98 -55.05 -39.31
N THR A 83 -18.69 -53.92 -39.29
CA THR A 83 -18.37 -52.75 -40.11
C THR A 83 -17.66 -51.63 -39.33
N THR A 84 -17.02 -52.01 -38.23
CA THR A 84 -16.28 -51.12 -37.34
C THR A 84 -14.99 -51.79 -36.91
N TYR A 85 -13.94 -50.98 -36.70
CA TYR A 85 -12.66 -51.48 -36.19
C TYR A 85 -11.96 -50.42 -35.34
N LEU A 86 -11.49 -50.81 -34.15
CA LEU A 86 -10.65 -49.95 -33.32
C LEU A 86 -9.19 -50.35 -33.51
N ASN A 87 -8.43 -49.51 -34.21
CA ASN A 87 -6.99 -49.70 -34.32
C ASN A 87 -6.30 -49.17 -33.07
N THR A 88 -5.47 -49.99 -32.42
CA THR A 88 -4.82 -49.68 -31.14
C THR A 88 -3.31 -49.84 -31.22
N GLY A 89 -2.57 -49.24 -30.28
CA GLY A 89 -1.10 -49.34 -30.26
C GLY A 89 -0.42 -48.43 -31.29
N LEU A 90 -1.12 -47.38 -31.72
CA LEU A 90 -0.62 -46.41 -32.69
C LEU A 90 0.37 -45.43 -32.04
N VAL A 91 1.24 -44.84 -32.86
CA VAL A 91 2.17 -43.79 -32.45
C VAL A 91 1.41 -42.47 -32.38
N ALA A 92 1.65 -41.68 -31.32
CA ALA A 92 1.02 -40.37 -31.13
C ALA A 92 1.43 -39.37 -32.23
N ASN A 93 0.58 -38.37 -32.51
CA ASN A 93 0.80 -37.35 -33.53
C ASN A 93 1.18 -37.92 -34.91
N THR A 94 0.64 -39.10 -35.26
CA THR A 94 0.93 -39.78 -36.53
C THR A 94 -0.35 -39.90 -37.34
N THR A 95 -0.26 -39.51 -38.60
CA THR A 95 -1.36 -39.58 -39.55
C THR A 95 -1.40 -40.95 -40.22
N TYR A 96 -2.53 -41.64 -40.06
CA TYR A 96 -2.79 -42.94 -40.67
C TYR A 96 -3.87 -42.80 -41.72
N THR A 97 -3.62 -43.37 -42.89
CA THR A 97 -4.61 -43.47 -43.97
C THR A 97 -5.00 -44.93 -44.15
N TYR A 98 -6.30 -45.19 -44.20
CA TYR A 98 -6.91 -46.51 -44.24
C TYR A 98 -7.72 -46.72 -45.51
N ARG A 99 -7.80 -47.99 -45.92
CA ARG A 99 -8.80 -48.49 -46.88
C ARG A 99 -9.31 -49.86 -46.42
N VAL A 100 -10.54 -50.20 -46.79
CA VAL A 100 -11.15 -51.46 -46.41
C VAL A 100 -11.67 -52.19 -47.65
N SER A 101 -11.46 -53.50 -47.72
CA SER A 101 -11.92 -54.37 -48.80
C SER A 101 -12.79 -55.49 -48.21
N ALA A 102 -13.95 -55.78 -48.81
CA ALA A 102 -14.81 -56.87 -48.37
C ALA A 102 -14.27 -58.24 -48.83
N ILE A 103 -14.48 -59.28 -48.02
CA ILE A 103 -14.02 -60.65 -48.27
C ILE A 103 -15.25 -61.55 -48.45
N SER A 104 -15.25 -62.38 -49.49
CA SER A 104 -16.16 -63.52 -49.64
C SER A 104 -15.38 -64.81 -49.88
N SER A 105 -16.08 -65.93 -50.05
CA SER A 105 -15.47 -67.20 -50.46
C SER A 105 -14.78 -67.12 -51.84
N ALA A 106 -15.21 -66.21 -52.72
CA ALA A 106 -14.57 -65.96 -54.01
C ALA A 106 -13.29 -65.10 -53.92
N GLY A 107 -13.01 -64.48 -52.77
CA GLY A 107 -11.81 -63.69 -52.51
C GLY A 107 -12.06 -62.26 -52.03
N ILE A 108 -11.01 -61.44 -52.12
CA ILE A 108 -11.00 -60.05 -51.63
C ILE A 108 -11.46 -59.10 -52.74
N GLY A 109 -12.44 -58.26 -52.43
CA GLY A 109 -13.01 -57.27 -53.33
C GLY A 109 -12.19 -56.00 -53.48
N ASN A 110 -12.72 -55.06 -54.25
CA ASN A 110 -12.12 -53.74 -54.43
C ASN A 110 -12.10 -52.94 -53.12
N SER A 111 -11.07 -52.11 -52.94
CA SER A 111 -10.96 -51.24 -51.78
C SER A 111 -11.95 -50.08 -51.80
N SER A 112 -12.35 -49.63 -50.62
CA SER A 112 -13.15 -48.43 -50.37
C SER A 112 -12.43 -47.14 -50.77
N ASN A 113 -13.08 -45.99 -50.52
CA ASN A 113 -12.39 -44.70 -50.42
C ASN A 113 -11.28 -44.75 -49.36
N GLU A 114 -10.28 -43.86 -49.48
CA GLU A 114 -9.31 -43.63 -48.42
C GLU A 114 -9.96 -42.80 -47.29
N ALA A 115 -9.62 -43.12 -46.04
CA ALA A 115 -9.99 -42.33 -44.86
C ALA A 115 -8.76 -42.07 -44.00
N THR A 116 -8.61 -40.85 -43.50
CA THR A 116 -7.39 -40.42 -42.77
C THR A 116 -7.74 -39.86 -41.40
N ALA A 117 -6.97 -40.24 -40.39
CA ALA A 117 -7.03 -39.63 -39.06
C ALA A 117 -5.63 -39.54 -38.44
N THR A 118 -5.41 -38.49 -37.64
CA THR A 118 -4.17 -38.29 -36.88
C THR A 118 -4.42 -38.61 -35.41
N THR A 119 -3.62 -39.49 -34.83
CA THR A 119 -3.67 -39.77 -33.39
C THR A 119 -3.43 -38.50 -32.57
N LEU A 120 -4.11 -38.38 -31.43
CA LEU A 120 -3.96 -37.22 -30.56
C LEU A 120 -2.55 -37.18 -29.93
N SER A 121 -2.16 -36.04 -29.36
CA SER A 121 -0.92 -35.92 -28.62
C SER A 121 -1.04 -34.87 -27.52
N THR A 122 -0.03 -34.79 -26.66
CA THR A 122 0.13 -33.62 -25.80
C THR A 122 0.56 -32.41 -26.64
N PRO A 123 0.37 -31.17 -26.12
CA PRO A 123 0.72 -29.97 -26.87
C PRO A 123 2.22 -29.83 -27.09
N SER A 124 2.61 -29.08 -28.12
CA SER A 124 3.98 -28.58 -28.23
C SER A 124 4.26 -27.54 -27.15
N ALA A 125 5.52 -27.12 -27.02
CA ALA A 125 5.88 -26.07 -26.08
C ALA A 125 5.14 -24.74 -26.39
N PRO A 126 4.77 -23.95 -25.37
CA PRO A 126 4.40 -22.55 -25.53
C PRO A 126 5.50 -21.73 -26.21
N ARG A 127 5.19 -20.50 -26.59
CA ARG A 127 6.11 -19.63 -27.34
C ARG A 127 6.19 -18.24 -26.72
N ASN A 128 7.27 -17.52 -27.01
CA ASN A 128 7.44 -16.11 -26.67
C ASN A 128 7.15 -15.77 -25.20
N LEU A 129 7.65 -16.57 -24.26
CA LEU A 129 7.58 -16.24 -22.84
C LEU A 129 8.35 -14.94 -22.58
N SER A 130 7.74 -14.03 -21.83
CA SER A 130 8.35 -12.82 -21.29
C SER A 130 8.01 -12.69 -19.81
N ALA A 131 8.92 -12.04 -19.08
CA ALA A 131 8.75 -11.73 -17.66
C ALA A 131 8.94 -10.21 -17.46
N THR A 132 7.95 -9.57 -16.84
CA THR A 132 7.96 -8.15 -16.51
C THR A 132 8.06 -7.98 -15.01
N VAL A 133 9.08 -7.27 -14.53
CA VAL A 133 9.25 -6.98 -13.10
C VAL A 133 8.31 -5.85 -12.71
N ILE A 134 7.41 -6.11 -11.76
CA ILE A 134 6.39 -5.14 -11.31
C ILE A 134 6.79 -4.49 -9.99
N SER A 135 7.31 -5.27 -9.04
CA SER A 135 7.69 -4.77 -7.72
C SER A 135 8.81 -5.61 -7.10
N SER A 136 9.14 -5.35 -5.84
CA SER A 136 10.05 -6.19 -5.07
C SER A 136 9.49 -7.58 -4.75
N SER A 137 8.20 -7.81 -4.96
CA SER A 137 7.53 -9.07 -4.62
C SER A 137 6.62 -9.61 -5.73
N GLN A 138 6.71 -9.06 -6.95
CA GLN A 138 5.85 -9.47 -8.08
C GLN A 138 6.58 -9.42 -9.42
N ILE A 139 6.40 -10.48 -10.20
CA ILE A 139 6.79 -10.60 -11.61
C ILE A 139 5.59 -11.12 -12.40
N ASP A 140 5.26 -10.46 -13.50
CA ASP A 140 4.18 -10.87 -14.40
C ASP A 140 4.75 -11.59 -15.63
N LEU A 141 4.16 -12.75 -15.96
CA LEU A 141 4.52 -13.59 -17.09
C LEU A 141 3.47 -13.47 -18.19
N ILE A 142 3.93 -13.38 -19.43
CA ILE A 142 3.07 -13.43 -20.63
C ILE A 142 3.72 -14.37 -21.64
N TRP A 143 2.91 -15.16 -22.33
CA TRP A 143 3.37 -16.05 -23.40
C TRP A 143 2.32 -16.17 -24.51
N ASN A 144 2.67 -16.92 -25.55
CA ASN A 144 1.79 -17.33 -26.63
C ASN A 144 1.48 -18.82 -26.54
N ALA A 145 0.27 -19.20 -26.94
CA ALA A 145 -0.14 -20.60 -27.02
C ALA A 145 0.79 -21.43 -27.95
N PRO A 146 0.90 -22.75 -27.71
CA PRO A 146 1.60 -23.68 -28.58
C PRO A 146 1.16 -23.56 -30.05
N SER A 147 2.08 -23.79 -30.99
CA SER A 147 1.73 -23.86 -32.42
C SER A 147 0.95 -25.14 -32.76
N ASN A 148 1.13 -26.21 -31.99
CA ASN A 148 0.36 -27.44 -32.08
C ASN A 148 -0.23 -27.79 -30.71
N ASN A 149 -1.55 -27.95 -30.63
CA ASN A 149 -2.28 -28.31 -29.41
C ASN A 149 -2.45 -29.83 -29.23
N GLY A 150 -1.94 -30.65 -30.15
CA GLY A 150 -2.04 -32.11 -30.09
C GLY A 150 -3.45 -32.66 -30.38
N GLY A 151 -4.29 -31.88 -31.06
CA GLY A 151 -5.63 -32.31 -31.50
C GLY A 151 -6.73 -32.14 -30.46
N THR A 152 -6.42 -31.62 -29.26
CA THR A 152 -7.44 -31.22 -28.27
C THR A 152 -7.17 -29.79 -27.77
N PRO A 153 -8.19 -29.03 -27.34
CA PRO A 153 -8.00 -27.67 -26.84
C PRO A 153 -7.05 -27.61 -25.63
N ILE A 154 -6.31 -26.51 -25.51
CA ILE A 154 -5.50 -26.22 -24.32
C ILE A 154 -6.42 -25.95 -23.14
N THR A 155 -6.23 -26.69 -22.06
CA THR A 155 -7.01 -26.59 -20.82
C THR A 155 -6.27 -25.86 -19.71
N GLY A 156 -4.95 -25.70 -19.83
CA GLY A 156 -4.12 -25.12 -18.78
C GLY A 156 -2.65 -24.97 -19.16
N TYR A 157 -1.87 -24.47 -18.21
CA TYR A 157 -0.43 -24.34 -18.28
C TYR A 157 0.21 -24.67 -16.93
N LYS A 158 1.29 -25.45 -16.94
CA LYS A 158 2.16 -25.67 -15.78
C LYS A 158 3.24 -24.60 -15.78
N ILE A 159 3.27 -23.79 -14.73
CA ILE A 159 4.24 -22.71 -14.52
C ILE A 159 5.35 -23.24 -13.60
N LEU A 160 6.59 -23.16 -14.08
CA LEU A 160 7.79 -23.59 -13.40
C LEU A 160 8.65 -22.39 -13.03
N ARG A 161 9.23 -22.39 -11.82
CA ARG A 161 10.10 -21.34 -11.31
C ARG A 161 11.36 -21.91 -10.67
N ASP A 162 12.51 -21.29 -10.90
CA ASP A 162 13.74 -21.45 -10.11
C ASP A 162 14.03 -20.14 -9.38
N ASN A 163 14.26 -20.21 -8.07
CA ASN A 163 14.41 -19.07 -7.16
C ASN A 163 15.84 -18.50 -7.07
N SER A 164 16.78 -18.99 -7.89
CA SER A 164 18.21 -18.65 -7.78
C SER A 164 18.92 -18.46 -9.12
N CYS A 165 18.19 -18.52 -10.23
CA CYS A 165 18.70 -18.50 -11.61
C CYS A 165 19.71 -19.58 -12.01
N THR A 166 20.14 -20.40 -11.06
CA THR A 166 21.12 -21.48 -11.25
C THR A 166 20.61 -22.80 -10.69
N GLY A 167 19.50 -22.78 -9.97
CA GLY A 167 18.92 -23.93 -9.30
C GLY A 167 18.00 -24.75 -10.18
N THR A 168 17.13 -25.52 -9.52
CA THR A 168 16.16 -26.40 -10.17
C THR A 168 14.81 -25.74 -10.27
N PHE A 169 14.12 -25.97 -11.39
CA PHE A 169 12.74 -25.56 -11.56
C PHE A 169 11.80 -26.36 -10.65
N VAL A 170 10.87 -25.67 -10.00
CA VAL A 170 9.76 -26.24 -9.24
C VAL A 170 8.43 -25.72 -9.79
N THR A 171 7.37 -26.53 -9.71
CA THR A 171 6.03 -26.09 -10.09
C THR A 171 5.50 -25.06 -9.09
N VAL A 172 5.10 -23.90 -9.60
CA VAL A 172 4.45 -22.86 -8.79
C VAL A 172 2.96 -22.73 -9.07
N SER A 173 2.49 -23.21 -10.23
CA SER A 173 1.07 -23.22 -10.57
C SER A 173 0.77 -24.22 -11.68
N ASP A 174 -0.43 -24.81 -11.65
CA ASP A 174 -1.08 -25.50 -12.76
C ASP A 174 -2.40 -24.79 -13.04
N THR A 175 -2.48 -24.03 -14.12
CA THR A 175 -3.70 -23.27 -14.45
C THR A 175 -4.79 -24.19 -14.98
N THR A 176 -6.05 -23.83 -14.73
CA THR A 176 -7.23 -24.57 -15.20
C THR A 176 -7.99 -23.80 -16.29
N ASN A 177 -7.29 -22.93 -17.01
CA ASN A 177 -7.85 -22.14 -18.11
C ASN A 177 -6.77 -21.87 -19.17
N SER A 178 -7.21 -21.46 -20.37
CA SER A 178 -6.35 -21.19 -21.52
C SER A 178 -5.70 -19.80 -21.51
N SER A 179 -5.75 -19.05 -20.41
CA SER A 179 -5.08 -17.75 -20.30
C SER A 179 -3.57 -17.89 -20.50
N THR A 180 -2.99 -16.95 -21.26
CA THR A 180 -1.54 -16.93 -21.53
C THR A 180 -0.81 -15.86 -20.71
N LYS A 181 -1.30 -15.64 -19.49
CA LYS A 181 -0.75 -14.68 -18.51
C LYS A 181 -0.79 -15.27 -17.10
N TYR A 182 0.21 -14.95 -16.30
CA TYR A 182 0.30 -15.36 -14.90
C TYR A 182 1.05 -14.31 -14.07
N SER A 183 0.49 -13.92 -12.92
CA SER A 183 1.16 -13.03 -11.97
C SER A 183 1.74 -13.83 -10.82
N ASP A 184 3.07 -13.87 -10.73
CA ASP A 184 3.75 -14.49 -9.62
C ASP A 184 3.99 -13.46 -8.51
N THR A 185 3.43 -13.73 -7.32
CA THR A 185 3.40 -12.79 -6.19
C THR A 185 4.02 -13.43 -4.94
N GLY A 186 4.36 -12.60 -3.95
CA GLY A 186 5.02 -13.07 -2.73
C GLY A 186 6.49 -13.45 -2.93
N LEU A 187 7.12 -12.89 -3.97
CA LEU A 187 8.53 -13.10 -4.25
C LEU A 187 9.43 -12.35 -3.25
N VAL A 188 10.63 -12.88 -3.03
CA VAL A 188 11.68 -12.20 -2.26
C VAL A 188 12.28 -11.06 -3.08
N ALA A 189 12.52 -9.91 -2.44
CA ALA A 189 13.15 -8.75 -3.05
C ALA A 189 14.59 -9.01 -3.50
N ASN A 190 15.04 -8.27 -4.52
CA ASN A 190 16.39 -8.36 -5.09
C ASN A 190 16.84 -9.81 -5.37
N THR A 191 15.91 -10.67 -5.79
CA THR A 191 16.16 -12.09 -6.00
C THR A 191 15.95 -12.45 -7.46
N CYS A 192 16.88 -13.21 -8.01
CA CYS A 192 16.86 -13.64 -9.41
C CYS A 192 15.98 -14.89 -9.55
N TYR A 193 15.04 -14.84 -10.49
CA TYR A 193 14.15 -15.96 -10.82
C TYR A 193 14.28 -16.35 -12.29
N ARG A 194 14.17 -17.66 -12.56
CA ARG A 194 13.93 -18.19 -13.91
C ARG A 194 12.55 -18.78 -14.01
N TYR A 195 11.91 -18.63 -15.17
CA TYR A 195 10.58 -19.15 -15.46
C TYR A 195 10.56 -20.02 -16.71
N ASN A 196 9.80 -21.11 -16.64
CA ASN A 196 9.49 -22.00 -17.76
C ASN A 196 8.02 -22.43 -17.70
N ILE A 197 7.45 -22.85 -18.83
CA ILE A 197 6.02 -23.15 -18.96
C ILE A 197 5.82 -24.35 -19.88
N GLU A 198 4.90 -25.23 -19.50
CA GLU A 198 4.38 -26.33 -20.30
C GLU A 198 2.88 -26.13 -20.50
N ALA A 199 2.35 -26.43 -21.69
CA ALA A 199 0.91 -26.38 -21.94
C ALA A 199 0.24 -27.71 -21.59
N ILE A 200 -1.03 -27.68 -21.21
CA ILE A 200 -1.82 -28.84 -20.81
C ILE A 200 -3.04 -28.93 -21.73
N ASN A 201 -3.33 -30.13 -22.25
CA ASN A 201 -4.59 -30.43 -22.94
C ASN A 201 -5.26 -31.67 -22.31
N ALA A 202 -6.31 -32.20 -22.95
CA ALA A 202 -7.02 -33.38 -22.44
C ALA A 202 -6.18 -34.67 -22.46
N ILE A 203 -5.11 -34.74 -23.27
CA ILE A 203 -4.17 -35.86 -23.30
C ILE A 203 -3.14 -35.76 -22.16
N GLY A 204 -2.73 -34.53 -21.83
CA GLY A 204 -1.85 -34.27 -20.69
C GLY A 204 -0.86 -33.13 -20.92
N LEU A 205 0.27 -33.21 -20.21
CA LEU A 205 1.32 -32.20 -20.20
C LEU A 205 2.16 -32.24 -21.47
N GLY A 206 2.29 -31.08 -22.11
CA GLY A 206 3.07 -30.87 -23.32
C GLY A 206 4.57 -30.78 -23.06
N SER A 207 5.31 -30.46 -24.13
CA SER A 207 6.76 -30.27 -24.02
C SER A 207 7.12 -28.95 -23.31
N ILE A 208 8.22 -28.96 -22.56
CA ILE A 208 8.80 -27.77 -21.93
C ILE A 208 9.42 -26.81 -22.95
N MET A 209 9.37 -25.50 -22.69
CA MET A 209 10.05 -24.54 -23.57
C MET A 209 11.57 -24.70 -23.49
N THR A 210 12.21 -24.60 -24.64
CA THR A 210 13.67 -24.60 -24.78
C THR A 210 14.31 -23.35 -24.16
N ASN A 211 13.64 -22.20 -24.30
CA ASN A 211 14.12 -20.91 -23.82
C ASN A 211 13.31 -20.47 -22.59
N ASN A 212 13.90 -20.62 -21.41
CA ASN A 212 13.39 -20.00 -20.19
C ASN A 212 13.71 -18.49 -20.18
N VAL A 213 13.01 -17.73 -19.32
CA VAL A 213 13.29 -16.30 -19.11
C VAL A 213 13.79 -16.07 -17.69
N THR A 214 14.63 -15.06 -17.52
CA THR A 214 15.18 -14.63 -16.24
C THR A 214 14.67 -13.24 -15.89
N ALA A 215 14.31 -13.02 -14.63
CA ALA A 215 13.95 -11.71 -14.11
C ALA A 215 14.35 -11.58 -12.63
N THR A 216 14.84 -10.41 -12.24
CA THR A 216 15.23 -10.10 -10.86
C THR A 216 14.22 -9.12 -10.28
N THR A 217 13.61 -9.46 -9.15
CA THR A 217 12.68 -8.55 -8.45
C THR A 217 13.39 -7.26 -8.03
N LEU A 218 12.63 -6.17 -7.91
CA LEU A 218 13.20 -4.92 -7.42
C LEU A 218 13.75 -5.09 -6.00
N SER A 219 14.77 -4.31 -5.66
CA SER A 219 15.21 -4.19 -4.27
C SER A 219 14.19 -3.40 -3.46
N ILE A 220 14.09 -3.71 -2.16
CA ILE A 220 13.45 -2.81 -1.21
C ILE A 220 14.51 -1.78 -0.81
N PRO A 221 14.19 -0.47 -0.82
CA PRO A 221 15.12 0.54 -0.31
C PRO A 221 15.49 0.20 1.13
N VAL A 222 16.77 -0.12 1.35
CA VAL A 222 17.27 -0.36 2.70
C VAL A 222 17.38 1.00 3.37
N GLN A 223 16.67 1.18 4.47
CA GLN A 223 16.79 2.36 5.31
C GLN A 223 18.03 2.13 6.17
N THR A 224 19.07 2.93 5.93
CA THR A 224 20.40 2.64 6.45
C THR A 224 20.70 3.39 7.74
N HIS A 225 20.04 4.52 7.99
CA HIS A 225 20.27 5.35 9.18
C HIS A 225 19.10 6.32 9.45
N VAL A 226 19.16 7.00 10.59
CA VAL A 226 18.30 8.15 10.91
C VAL A 226 18.63 9.35 10.00
N PRO A 227 17.74 10.34 9.80
CA PRO A 227 18.05 11.48 8.95
C PRO A 227 19.23 12.30 9.48
N ASN A 228 19.95 12.97 8.58
CA ASN A 228 20.92 13.98 8.99
C ASN A 228 20.24 15.22 9.58
N SER A 229 21.02 16.17 10.09
CA SER A 229 20.46 17.40 10.67
C SER A 229 19.76 18.28 9.61
N PRO A 230 18.58 18.85 9.94
CA PRO A 230 18.02 19.94 9.17
C PRO A 230 19.01 21.11 9.09
N THR A 231 19.02 21.80 7.95
CA THR A 231 19.92 22.93 7.69
C THR A 231 19.12 24.21 7.48
N GLY A 232 19.78 25.37 7.45
CA GLY A 232 19.11 26.64 7.17
C GLY A 232 17.97 26.96 8.14
N LEU A 233 18.09 26.54 9.42
CA LEU A 233 17.14 26.96 10.44
C LEU A 233 17.19 28.49 10.53
N ASP A 234 16.04 29.11 10.36
CA ASP A 234 15.84 30.55 10.44
C ASP A 234 14.65 30.81 11.37
N VAL A 235 14.79 31.81 12.22
CA VAL A 235 13.81 32.14 13.26
C VAL A 235 13.42 33.59 13.06
N LYS A 236 12.26 33.80 12.44
CA LYS A 236 11.73 35.11 12.13
C LYS A 236 10.65 35.53 13.10
N THR A 237 10.76 36.75 13.57
CA THR A 237 9.74 37.36 14.40
C THR A 237 8.47 37.56 13.59
N THR A 238 7.38 36.94 14.04
CA THR A 238 6.06 37.14 13.44
C THR A 238 5.19 38.06 14.27
N SER A 239 5.41 38.08 15.59
CA SER A 239 4.78 39.03 16.50
C SER A 239 5.64 39.24 17.75
N ASN A 240 5.15 40.05 18.69
CA ASN A 240 5.70 40.18 20.03
C ASN A 240 5.51 38.91 20.90
N THR A 241 4.78 37.89 20.45
CA THR A 241 4.53 36.64 21.20
C THR A 241 4.71 35.38 20.35
N SER A 242 5.25 35.52 19.14
CA SER A 242 5.45 34.38 18.25
C SER A 242 6.67 34.53 17.36
N LEU A 243 7.33 33.39 17.16
CA LEU A 243 8.44 33.23 16.23
C LEU A 243 8.04 32.17 15.21
N ASN A 244 8.29 32.43 13.94
CA ASN A 244 8.16 31.44 12.89
C ASN A 244 9.53 30.86 12.61
N LEU A 245 9.65 29.56 12.80
CA LEU A 245 10.80 28.76 12.47
C LEU A 245 10.60 28.22 11.06
N THR A 246 11.59 28.41 10.20
CA THR A 246 11.69 27.72 8.91
C THR A 246 13.01 27.02 8.81
N TRP A 247 13.06 25.86 8.18
CA TRP A 247 14.30 25.15 7.93
C TRP A 247 14.29 24.50 6.55
N ILE A 248 15.43 23.94 6.16
CA ILE A 248 15.60 23.10 5.00
C ILE A 248 15.67 21.66 5.49
N ALA A 249 14.89 20.77 4.86
CA ALA A 249 14.93 19.35 5.16
C ALA A 249 16.36 18.78 4.96
N PRO A 250 16.77 17.78 5.73
CA PRO A 250 18.03 17.08 5.52
C PRO A 250 18.19 16.60 4.06
N SER A 251 19.36 16.82 3.47
CA SER A 251 19.68 16.33 2.13
C SER A 251 19.78 14.81 2.06
N ASP A 252 20.14 14.18 3.18
CA ASP A 252 20.11 12.73 3.36
C ASP A 252 19.08 12.38 4.45
N ASN A 253 18.05 11.66 4.05
CA ASN A 253 16.95 11.22 4.91
C ASN A 253 17.14 9.79 5.45
N GLY A 254 18.32 9.19 5.22
CA GLY A 254 18.64 7.86 5.70
C GLY A 254 18.01 6.70 4.91
N GLY A 255 17.52 6.98 3.69
CA GLY A 255 16.85 5.99 2.84
C GLY A 255 15.36 5.80 3.18
N SER A 256 14.78 6.69 3.99
CA SER A 256 13.36 6.68 4.33
C SER A 256 12.76 8.09 4.30
N THR A 257 11.48 8.21 3.96
CA THR A 257 10.80 9.50 3.95
C THR A 257 10.72 10.11 5.35
N ILE A 258 10.88 11.43 5.43
CA ILE A 258 10.73 12.17 6.69
C ILE A 258 9.25 12.21 7.06
N ILE A 259 8.95 11.74 8.26
CA ILE A 259 7.61 11.68 8.85
C ILE A 259 7.29 12.96 9.62
N GLY A 260 8.31 13.61 10.18
CA GLY A 260 8.16 14.92 10.80
C GLY A 260 9.43 15.41 11.48
N TYR A 261 9.27 16.41 12.35
CA TYR A 261 10.37 17.09 13.02
C TYR A 261 10.12 17.22 14.53
N LEU A 262 11.21 17.16 15.30
CA LEU A 262 11.26 17.45 16.73
C LEU A 262 11.91 18.83 16.91
N ILE A 263 11.29 19.68 17.71
CA ILE A 263 11.70 21.07 17.92
C ILE A 263 12.00 21.27 19.40
N GLN A 264 13.20 21.79 19.69
CA GLN A 264 13.60 22.19 21.03
C GLN A 264 13.67 23.71 21.14
N ARG A 265 13.22 24.22 22.28
CA ARG A 265 13.34 25.61 22.72
C ARG A 265 14.08 25.66 24.05
N ASN A 266 15.19 26.40 24.13
CA ASN A 266 16.05 26.50 25.32
C ASN A 266 16.39 25.12 25.92
N GLY A 267 16.77 24.18 25.06
CA GLY A 267 17.08 22.80 25.46
C GLY A 267 15.89 21.92 25.83
N THR A 268 14.66 22.46 25.83
CA THR A 268 13.44 21.71 26.16
C THR A 268 12.66 21.37 24.90
N THR A 269 12.24 20.12 24.74
CA THR A 269 11.39 19.70 23.61
C THR A 269 10.00 20.33 23.74
N ILE A 270 9.60 21.09 22.73
CA ILE A 270 8.27 21.72 22.64
C ILE A 270 7.37 21.03 21.62
N VAL A 271 7.96 20.33 20.65
CA VAL A 271 7.27 19.48 19.69
C VAL A 271 8.07 18.20 19.52
N VAL A 272 7.46 17.06 19.81
CA VAL A 272 8.10 15.73 19.69
C VAL A 272 8.04 15.17 18.27
N ASN A 273 6.99 15.49 17.50
CA ASN A 273 6.87 15.15 16.09
C ASN A 273 5.77 16.03 15.45
N THR A 274 6.09 16.72 14.35
CA THR A 274 5.11 17.49 13.56
C THR A 274 4.10 16.61 12.82
N LEU A 275 4.37 15.31 12.65
CA LEU A 275 3.60 14.36 11.82
C LEU A 275 3.36 14.91 10.40
N SER A 276 4.31 15.72 9.92
CA SER A 276 4.24 16.41 8.64
C SER A 276 5.66 16.72 8.15
N ASN A 277 5.88 16.55 6.85
CA ASN A 277 7.12 16.91 6.17
C ASN A 277 7.30 18.43 5.96
N LYS A 278 6.35 19.26 6.40
CA LYS A 278 6.47 20.72 6.36
C LYS A 278 7.71 21.17 7.14
N THR A 279 8.48 22.06 6.53
CA THR A 279 9.72 22.59 7.11
C THR A 279 9.53 23.94 7.80
N SER A 280 8.37 24.13 8.43
CA SER A 280 8.07 25.32 9.20
C SER A 280 7.21 25.01 10.42
N TYR A 281 7.41 25.81 11.47
CA TYR A 281 6.64 25.74 12.70
C TYR A 281 6.54 27.13 13.31
N THR A 282 5.34 27.51 13.72
CA THR A 282 5.15 28.76 14.47
C THR A 282 5.11 28.43 15.95
N ASP A 283 6.14 28.85 16.69
CA ASP A 283 6.10 28.82 18.14
C ASP A 283 5.39 30.08 18.63
N ALA A 284 4.24 29.88 19.26
CA ALA A 284 3.37 30.94 19.75
C ALA A 284 3.36 30.96 21.29
N TYR A 285 2.78 32.02 21.86
CA TYR A 285 2.68 32.21 23.31
C TYR A 285 4.06 32.38 23.99
N LEU A 286 4.97 33.04 23.29
CA LEU A 286 6.26 33.46 23.81
C LEU A 286 6.14 34.76 24.59
N LEU A 287 7.05 34.97 25.56
CA LEU A 287 7.16 36.23 26.27
C LEU A 287 7.76 37.30 25.36
N PRO A 288 7.22 38.54 25.32
CA PRO A 288 7.79 39.65 24.57
C PRO A 288 9.24 39.96 24.99
N SER A 289 10.03 40.47 24.04
CA SER A 289 11.44 40.87 24.26
C SER A 289 12.35 39.77 24.83
N HIS A 290 11.96 38.50 24.78
CA HIS A 290 12.79 37.39 25.26
C HIS A 290 13.50 36.69 24.10
N VAL A 291 14.79 36.47 24.28
CA VAL A 291 15.59 35.62 23.39
C VAL A 291 15.25 34.16 23.68
N GLN A 292 14.93 33.43 22.63
CA GLN A 292 14.69 32.00 22.65
C GLN A 292 15.70 31.33 21.72
N THR A 293 16.28 30.22 22.14
CA THR A 293 17.16 29.39 21.32
C THR A 293 16.39 28.20 20.79
N TYR A 294 16.54 27.91 19.49
CA TYR A 294 15.86 26.80 18.84
C TYR A 294 16.83 25.89 18.10
N ARG A 295 16.49 24.60 18.08
CA ARG A 295 17.08 23.61 17.17
C ARG A 295 16.04 22.59 16.75
N VAL A 296 16.22 22.03 15.57
CA VAL A 296 15.25 21.12 14.94
C VAL A 296 15.96 19.83 14.53
N ALA A 297 15.33 18.67 14.74
CA ALA A 297 15.81 17.37 14.28
C ALA A 297 14.71 16.70 13.44
N ALA A 298 15.09 15.99 12.38
CA ALA A 298 14.15 15.26 11.53
C ALA A 298 13.90 13.83 12.03
N TRP A 299 12.73 13.30 11.75
CA TRP A 299 12.27 11.98 12.18
C TRP A 299 11.87 11.14 10.96
N ASN A 300 12.42 9.93 10.82
CA ASN A 300 11.93 8.91 9.90
C ASN A 300 11.50 7.64 10.67
N ASN A 301 11.13 6.57 9.98
CA ASN A 301 10.74 5.30 10.60
C ASN A 301 11.88 4.53 11.28
N ILE A 302 13.16 4.86 11.04
CA ILE A 302 14.29 4.36 11.83
C ILE A 302 14.38 5.11 13.17
N GLY A 303 14.17 6.42 13.15
CA GLY A 303 14.12 7.22 14.35
C GLY A 303 14.50 8.68 14.16
N LEU A 304 14.89 9.30 15.28
CA LEU A 304 15.26 10.71 15.36
C LEU A 304 16.71 10.93 14.89
N GLY A 305 16.88 11.87 13.98
CA GLY A 305 18.17 12.35 13.51
C GLY A 305 18.88 13.32 14.48
N THR A 306 20.03 13.83 14.06
CA THR A 306 20.74 14.86 14.82
C THR A 306 20.06 16.22 14.72
N PHE A 307 20.19 17.05 15.75
CA PHE A 307 19.68 18.43 15.71
C PHE A 307 20.50 19.31 14.77
N SER A 308 19.82 20.31 14.18
CA SER A 308 20.44 21.46 13.54
C SER A 308 21.30 22.25 14.52
N SER A 309 22.13 23.14 13.98
CA SER A 309 22.72 24.22 14.79
C SER A 309 21.63 25.02 15.49
N GLU A 310 21.96 25.54 16.69
CA GLU A 310 21.05 26.38 17.46
C GLU A 310 20.97 27.79 16.85
N VAL A 311 19.75 28.31 16.77
CA VAL A 311 19.46 29.65 16.25
C VAL A 311 18.62 30.40 17.26
N SER A 312 19.02 31.62 17.56
CA SER A 312 18.28 32.50 18.47
C SER A 312 17.25 33.33 17.70
N GLY A 313 16.07 33.47 18.28
CA GLY A 313 15.08 34.45 17.83
C GLY A 313 14.62 35.29 19.01
N ILE A 314 14.30 36.56 18.74
CA ILE A 314 13.76 37.49 19.73
C ILE A 314 12.39 37.96 19.26
N THR A 315 11.39 37.89 20.12
CA THR A 315 10.08 38.47 19.87
C THR A 315 10.14 40.00 19.96
N ASN A 316 9.35 40.71 19.16
CA ASN A 316 9.35 42.18 19.15
C ASN A 316 9.05 42.77 20.54
N SER A 317 9.74 43.86 20.86
CA SER A 317 9.42 44.75 21.98
C SER A 317 8.29 45.67 21.54
N THR A 318 7.07 45.50 22.06
CA THR A 318 6.04 46.53 21.86
C THR A 318 5.16 46.63 23.07
N ILE A 319 5.81 47.02 24.14
CA ILE A 319 5.25 47.94 25.09
C ILE A 319 5.27 49.41 24.55
N ILE A 320 4.48 50.38 25.02
CA ILE A 320 4.81 51.82 24.90
C ILE A 320 4.54 52.50 26.26
N LEU A 321 5.61 52.86 26.96
CA LEU A 321 5.73 53.85 28.04
C LEU A 321 5.20 55.27 27.74
N PRO A 322 4.10 55.84 28.30
CA PRO A 322 3.96 57.30 28.30
C PRO A 322 4.85 57.91 29.40
N SER A 323 5.75 58.80 29.00
CA SER A 323 6.62 59.56 29.91
C SER A 323 5.79 60.43 30.85
N GLY A 324 5.97 60.27 32.16
CA GLY A 324 5.28 61.07 33.18
C GLY A 324 6.02 61.11 34.51
N ASN A 325 6.07 62.29 35.11
CA ASN A 325 6.89 62.67 36.28
C ASN A 325 6.51 61.92 37.58
N GLY A 326 7.50 61.68 38.45
CA GLY A 326 7.54 61.03 39.78
C GLY A 326 6.29 60.31 40.33
N THR A 327 5.22 61.03 40.63
CA THR A 327 4.02 60.47 41.30
C THR A 327 3.23 59.45 40.46
N ASN A 328 3.37 59.50 39.13
CA ASN A 328 2.74 58.53 38.25
C ASN A 328 3.54 57.22 38.14
N GLN A 329 4.85 57.21 38.43
CA GLN A 329 5.67 56.00 38.29
C GLN A 329 5.39 54.96 39.38
N THR A 330 5.26 55.37 40.65
CA THR A 330 4.94 54.46 41.77
C THR A 330 3.54 53.84 41.61
N SER A 331 2.57 54.62 41.14
CA SER A 331 1.22 54.14 40.81
C SER A 331 1.23 53.15 39.63
N ASN A 332 2.02 53.44 38.58
CA ASN A 332 2.15 52.58 37.41
C ASN A 332 2.86 51.26 37.75
N LEU A 333 3.95 51.28 38.52
CA LEU A 333 4.65 50.07 38.98
C LEU A 333 3.75 49.22 39.90
N GLY A 334 2.96 49.86 40.78
CA GLY A 334 2.00 49.17 41.64
C GLY A 334 0.91 48.45 40.85
N LYS A 335 0.33 49.10 39.84
CA LYS A 335 -0.66 48.49 38.94
C LYS A 335 -0.07 47.31 38.18
N LEU A 336 1.17 47.45 37.73
CA LEU A 336 1.90 46.46 36.95
C LEU A 336 2.23 45.19 37.74
N ILE A 337 2.61 45.35 39.00
CA ILE A 337 2.78 44.23 39.94
C ILE A 337 1.45 43.51 40.14
N SER A 338 0.35 44.23 40.36
CA SER A 338 -0.98 43.64 40.54
C SER A 338 -1.43 42.85 39.30
N ASP A 339 -1.18 43.40 38.12
CA ASP A 339 -1.47 42.81 36.82
C ASP A 339 -0.69 41.50 36.61
N LEU A 340 0.62 41.50 36.89
CA LEU A 340 1.48 40.31 36.84
C LEU A 340 1.10 39.25 37.88
N GLU A 341 0.75 39.66 39.10
CA GLU A 341 0.28 38.74 40.15
C GLU A 341 -1.02 38.05 39.72
N HIS A 342 -1.93 38.79 39.09
CA HIS A 342 -3.15 38.24 38.55
C HIS A 342 -2.85 37.22 37.44
N GLN A 343 -1.98 37.55 36.48
CA GLN A 343 -1.58 36.62 35.42
C GLN A 343 -0.91 35.35 35.94
N ARG A 344 -0.04 35.47 36.95
CA ARG A 344 0.59 34.31 37.61
C ARG A 344 -0.46 33.35 38.16
N ASN A 345 -1.47 33.90 38.82
CA ASN A 345 -2.52 33.11 39.45
C ASN A 345 -3.43 32.44 38.41
N GLU A 346 -3.73 33.12 37.30
CA GLU A 346 -4.50 32.54 36.19
C GLU A 346 -3.72 31.45 35.43
N LEU A 347 -2.41 31.64 35.22
CA LEU A 347 -1.54 30.62 34.62
C LEU A 347 -1.49 29.34 35.48
N LEU A 348 -1.42 29.50 36.81
CA LEU A 348 -1.49 28.38 37.76
C LEU A 348 -2.82 27.64 37.70
N LYS A 349 -3.94 28.35 37.47
CA LYS A 349 -5.24 27.73 37.26
C LYS A 349 -5.29 26.98 35.92
N GLN A 350 -4.76 27.57 34.85
CA GLN A 350 -4.71 26.95 33.52
C GLN A 350 -3.84 25.68 33.52
N GLN A 351 -2.67 25.70 34.16
CA GLN A 351 -1.82 24.52 34.36
C GLN A 351 -2.60 23.34 34.95
N ARG A 352 -3.38 23.60 36.03
CA ARG A 352 -4.17 22.58 36.70
C ARG A 352 -5.21 21.98 35.76
N GLN A 353 -5.91 22.84 35.02
CA GLN A 353 -6.95 22.40 34.09
C GLN A 353 -6.38 21.56 32.94
N GLU A 354 -5.30 22.01 32.31
CA GLU A 354 -4.66 21.26 31.21
C GLU A 354 -4.07 19.92 31.68
N THR A 355 -3.47 19.90 32.88
CA THR A 355 -2.96 18.65 33.47
C THR A 355 -4.09 17.64 33.69
N LEU A 356 -5.27 18.10 34.14
CA LEU A 356 -6.44 17.22 34.35
C LEU A 356 -6.98 16.66 33.03
N VAL A 357 -7.03 17.49 31.98
CA VAL A 357 -7.46 17.05 30.64
C VAL A 357 -6.48 16.01 30.07
N LEU A 358 -5.17 16.26 30.18
CA LEU A 358 -4.14 15.31 29.76
C LEU A 358 -4.22 13.97 30.50
N ILE A 359 -4.47 14.00 31.82
CA ILE A 359 -4.66 12.77 32.61
C ILE A 359 -5.89 12.00 32.12
N HIS A 360 -6.99 12.70 31.80
CA HIS A 360 -8.20 12.07 31.30
C HIS A 360 -7.99 11.43 29.92
N ASP A 361 -7.41 12.17 28.97
CA ASP A 361 -7.08 11.67 27.62
C ASP A 361 -6.14 10.44 27.69
N CYS A 362 -5.13 10.50 28.55
CA CYS A 362 -4.23 9.38 28.78
C CYS A 362 -4.95 8.13 29.32
N ARG A 363 -5.93 8.29 30.22
CA ARG A 363 -6.74 7.15 30.70
C ARG A 363 -7.53 6.51 29.56
N VAL A 364 -8.08 7.33 28.66
CA VAL A 364 -8.84 6.85 27.49
C VAL A 364 -7.93 6.11 26.50
N GLN A 365 -6.75 6.66 26.20
CA GLN A 365 -5.79 6.04 25.28
C GLN A 365 -5.25 4.71 25.80
N ILE A 366 -4.94 4.63 27.11
CA ILE A 366 -4.50 3.37 27.73
C ILE A 366 -5.63 2.31 27.71
N LYS A 367 -6.89 2.73 27.93
CA LYS A 367 -8.05 1.84 27.88
C LYS A 367 -8.27 1.24 26.49
N ASN A 368 -8.03 2.02 25.44
CA ASN A 368 -8.27 1.65 24.05
C ASN A 368 -7.06 1.01 23.34
N ALA A 369 -5.88 0.99 23.96
CA ALA A 369 -4.68 0.40 23.39
C ALA A 369 -4.74 -1.14 23.37
N SER A 370 -4.14 -1.75 22.34
CA SER A 370 -3.93 -3.21 22.26
C SER A 370 -3.04 -3.70 23.40
N SER A 371 -3.16 -4.97 23.79
CA SER A 371 -2.40 -5.58 24.89
C SER A 371 -0.87 -5.41 24.75
N GLU A 372 -0.35 -5.47 23.52
CA GLU A 372 1.07 -5.31 23.21
C GLU A 372 1.57 -3.86 23.34
N ASN A 373 0.70 -2.87 23.12
CA ASN A 373 1.08 -1.45 23.09
C ASN A 373 0.74 -0.70 24.39
N LYS A 374 -0.04 -1.28 25.30
CA LYS A 374 -0.48 -0.62 26.56
C LYS A 374 0.67 -0.07 27.39
N THR A 375 1.77 -0.81 27.51
CA THR A 375 2.95 -0.39 28.28
C THR A 375 3.62 0.83 27.64
N GLN A 376 3.75 0.85 26.31
CA GLN A 376 4.33 1.98 25.58
C GLN A 376 3.44 3.23 25.70
N VAL A 377 2.13 3.09 25.48
CA VAL A 377 1.16 4.20 25.61
C VAL A 377 1.16 4.77 27.03
N ALA A 378 1.28 3.92 28.06
CA ALA A 378 1.39 4.38 29.45
C ALA A 378 2.70 5.14 29.72
N GLN A 379 3.83 4.71 29.14
CA GLN A 379 5.11 5.41 29.24
C GLN A 379 5.07 6.78 28.55
N ASP A 380 4.53 6.84 27.33
CA ASP A 380 4.37 8.09 26.57
C ASP A 380 3.47 9.09 27.33
N CYS A 381 2.39 8.60 27.93
CA CYS A 381 1.51 9.41 28.77
C CYS A 381 2.20 9.95 30.03
N LYS A 382 3.03 9.13 30.68
CA LYS A 382 3.83 9.58 31.84
C LYS A 382 4.80 10.69 31.46
N ILE A 383 5.41 10.59 30.28
CA ILE A 383 6.30 11.62 29.74
C ILE A 383 5.53 12.92 29.46
N LYS A 384 4.42 12.87 28.72
CA LYS A 384 3.58 14.04 28.41
C LYS A 384 3.10 14.80 29.66
N ILE A 385 2.68 14.08 30.70
CA ILE A 385 2.25 14.69 31.97
C ILE A 385 3.44 15.36 32.67
N LYS A 386 4.63 14.75 32.64
CA LYS A 386 5.85 15.31 33.22
C LYS A 386 6.31 16.57 32.47
N GLU A 387 6.23 16.57 31.15
CA GLU A 387 6.57 17.72 30.29
C GLU A 387 5.65 18.91 30.56
N SER A 388 4.33 18.68 30.62
CA SER A 388 3.36 19.71 30.98
C SER A 388 3.70 20.34 32.33
N ARG A 389 3.97 19.52 33.36
CA ARG A 389 4.35 20.03 34.69
C ARG A 389 5.64 20.85 34.67
N THR A 390 6.64 20.42 33.89
CA THR A 390 7.94 21.10 33.81
C THR A 390 7.80 22.47 33.13
N LYS A 391 7.11 22.52 31.98
CA LYS A 391 6.81 23.76 31.24
C LYS A 391 6.23 24.87 32.12
N TYR A 392 5.25 24.51 32.95
CA TYR A 392 4.60 25.49 33.84
C TYR A 392 5.43 25.81 35.10
N THR A 393 6.30 24.91 35.53
CA THR A 393 7.22 25.15 36.65
C THR A 393 8.24 26.23 36.29
N ASP A 394 8.83 26.15 35.09
CA ASP A 394 9.82 27.12 34.63
C ASP A 394 9.19 28.51 34.46
N LEU A 395 8.01 28.58 33.82
CA LEU A 395 7.28 29.82 33.64
C LEU A 395 6.85 30.46 34.98
N LYS A 396 6.44 29.63 35.96
CA LYS A 396 6.13 30.10 37.31
C LYS A 396 7.37 30.66 38.02
N ASN A 397 8.52 30.00 37.89
CA ASN A 397 9.77 30.44 38.53
C ASN A 397 10.27 31.75 37.92
N GLN A 398 10.19 31.88 36.60
CA GLN A 398 10.50 33.12 35.90
C GLN A 398 9.60 34.27 36.36
N LEU A 399 8.28 34.06 36.36
CA LEU A 399 7.31 35.08 36.78
C LEU A 399 7.49 35.49 38.25
N ASN A 400 7.81 34.55 39.14
CA ASN A 400 8.13 34.88 40.54
C ASN A 400 9.41 35.70 40.67
N THR A 401 10.42 35.45 39.83
CA THR A 401 11.68 36.19 39.82
C THR A 401 11.45 37.63 39.35
N GLU A 402 10.72 37.82 38.26
CA GLU A 402 10.35 39.15 37.77
C GLU A 402 9.50 39.94 38.79
N LEU A 403 8.54 39.27 39.44
CA LEU A 403 7.72 39.88 40.47
C LEU A 403 8.57 40.35 41.67
N ALA A 404 9.61 39.59 42.03
CA ALA A 404 10.52 39.94 43.11
C ALA A 404 11.36 41.17 42.77
N THR A 405 11.91 41.23 41.55
CA THR A 405 12.66 42.39 41.04
C THR A 405 11.80 43.65 41.02
N LEU A 406 10.58 43.55 40.51
CA LEU A 406 9.61 44.65 40.49
C LEU A 406 9.25 45.19 41.85
N LYS A 407 8.97 44.29 42.80
CA LYS A 407 8.63 44.68 44.16
C LYS A 407 9.79 45.37 44.86
N ALA A 408 11.03 44.95 44.56
CA ALA A 408 12.23 45.64 45.04
C ALA A 408 12.36 47.05 44.43
N GLN A 409 12.10 47.20 43.12
CA GLN A 409 12.09 48.50 42.44
C GLN A 409 11.01 49.44 42.99
N LEU A 410 9.77 48.95 43.18
CA LEU A 410 8.68 49.73 43.76
C LEU A 410 9.04 50.24 45.17
N LYS A 411 9.70 49.38 45.97
CA LYS A 411 10.16 49.74 47.31
C LYS A 411 11.21 50.84 47.25
N SER A 412 12.20 50.73 46.36
CA SER A 412 13.24 51.75 46.16
C SER A 412 12.63 53.08 45.71
N GLN A 413 11.74 53.05 44.71
CA GLN A 413 11.09 54.24 44.17
C GLN A 413 10.20 54.93 45.23
N SER A 414 9.43 54.17 46.00
CA SER A 414 8.62 54.72 47.08
C SER A 414 9.46 55.39 48.19
N HIS A 415 10.70 54.96 48.40
CA HIS A 415 11.63 55.61 49.33
C HIS A 415 12.20 56.91 48.75
N GLN A 416 12.49 56.95 47.45
CA GLN A 416 12.92 58.18 46.76
C GLN A 416 11.81 59.24 46.73
N ASP A 417 10.58 58.86 46.39
CA ASP A 417 9.42 59.78 46.37
C ASP A 417 9.12 60.38 47.76
N LYS A 418 9.44 59.65 48.84
CA LYS A 418 9.31 60.14 50.22
C LYS A 418 10.42 61.13 50.62
N ASN A 419 11.63 60.95 50.10
CA ASN A 419 12.76 61.84 50.37
C ASN A 419 12.66 63.15 49.59
N GLU A 420 12.19 63.14 48.33
CA GLU A 420 11.92 64.37 47.56
C GLU A 420 10.82 65.23 48.21
N LYS A 421 9.74 64.61 48.70
CA LYS A 421 8.72 65.33 49.49
C LYS A 421 9.25 65.92 50.80
N HIS A 422 10.35 65.40 51.33
CA HIS A 422 10.98 65.93 52.54
C HIS A 422 11.94 67.10 52.23
N SER A 423 12.66 67.08 51.09
CA SER A 423 13.50 68.20 50.67
C SER A 423 12.70 69.40 50.15
N ASP A 424 11.57 69.17 49.49
CA ASP A 424 10.69 70.25 49.03
C ASP A 424 10.11 71.06 50.21
N ASN A 425 10.02 70.47 51.40
CA ASN A 425 9.59 71.15 52.63
C ASN A 425 10.72 71.88 53.38
N GLU A 426 11.99 71.53 53.14
CA GLU A 426 13.14 72.23 53.75
C GLU A 426 13.63 73.41 52.90
N THR A 427 13.28 73.46 51.61
CA THR A 427 13.75 74.50 50.67
C THR A 427 12.97 75.82 50.73
N GLU A 428 11.82 75.88 51.43
CA GLU A 428 11.08 77.15 51.64
C GLU A 428 11.59 77.99 52.84
N HIS A 429 12.64 77.55 53.56
CA HIS A 429 13.12 78.26 54.76
C HIS A 429 14.60 78.62 54.85
N SER A 430 15.39 78.51 53.76
CA SER A 430 16.76 79.02 53.75
C SER A 430 17.14 79.78 52.47
N GLU A 431 17.24 81.10 52.62
CA GLU A 431 18.16 82.03 51.92
C GLU A 431 17.88 82.31 50.43
N SER A 432 17.65 83.54 49.92
CA SER A 432 18.12 84.88 50.31
C SER A 432 19.61 84.94 50.67
N LYS A 433 20.49 84.73 49.68
CA LYS A 433 21.73 85.53 49.48
C LYS A 433 22.50 85.11 48.22
N THR A 434 22.54 86.04 47.29
CA THR A 434 23.66 86.46 46.43
C THR A 434 24.88 85.53 46.20
N THR A 435 25.07 85.24 44.91
CA THR A 435 26.31 85.33 44.11
C THR A 435 27.49 84.36 44.34
N HIS A 436 27.70 83.59 43.26
CA HIS A 436 28.96 83.26 42.57
C HIS A 436 29.83 82.09 43.04
N SER A 437 30.09 81.26 42.02
CA SER A 437 31.33 80.55 41.70
C SER A 437 31.53 79.16 42.34
N GLU A 438 31.33 78.17 41.45
CA GLU A 438 32.20 77.01 41.23
C GLU A 438 32.34 75.99 42.36
N ASN A 439 31.43 75.00 42.35
CA ASN A 439 31.79 73.56 42.32
C ASN A 439 30.53 72.70 42.48
N GLU A 440 29.84 72.39 41.39
CA GLU A 440 28.83 71.31 41.36
C GLU A 440 28.84 70.60 40.00
N THR A 441 29.96 69.95 39.67
CA THR A 441 30.05 69.05 38.49
C THR A 441 30.29 67.60 38.88
N GLU A 442 29.92 67.18 40.10
CA GLU A 442 30.11 65.77 40.52
C GLU A 442 28.91 65.15 41.26
N HIS A 443 27.88 65.91 41.62
CA HIS A 443 26.71 65.36 42.36
C HIS A 443 25.41 65.25 41.54
N SER A 444 25.34 65.88 40.36
CA SER A 444 24.19 65.81 39.45
C SER A 444 24.33 64.71 38.37
N GLU A 445 25.55 64.35 37.98
CA GLU A 445 25.79 63.27 37.00
C GLU A 445 25.52 61.88 37.58
N ASN A 446 25.67 61.69 38.90
CA ASN A 446 25.35 60.42 39.55
C ASN A 446 23.83 60.20 39.74
N LYS A 447 23.02 61.27 39.66
CA LYS A 447 21.54 61.18 39.68
C LYS A 447 20.95 60.91 38.30
N ILE A 448 21.59 61.37 37.22
CA ILE A 448 21.16 61.10 35.83
C ILE A 448 21.56 59.68 35.38
N SER A 449 22.68 59.16 35.88
CA SER A 449 23.11 57.76 35.65
C SER A 449 22.13 56.71 36.23
N GLN A 450 21.41 57.03 37.31
CA GLN A 450 20.36 56.17 37.87
C GLN A 450 19.00 56.28 37.16
N LEU A 451 18.73 57.38 36.45
CA LEU A 451 17.49 57.60 35.68
C LEU A 451 17.56 57.04 34.25
N GLY A 452 18.76 56.94 33.66
CA GLY A 452 18.98 56.31 32.35
C GLY A 452 18.82 54.78 32.32
N ASN A 453 18.62 54.15 33.50
CA ASN A 453 18.53 52.69 33.64
C ASN A 453 17.10 52.16 33.86
N MET A 454 16.07 53.04 33.83
CA MET A 454 14.68 52.65 34.08
C MET A 454 13.81 52.47 32.83
N THR A 455 14.34 52.78 31.64
CA THR A 455 13.58 52.67 30.37
C THR A 455 13.60 51.27 29.75
N GLY A 456 14.37 50.33 30.33
CA GLY A 456 14.51 48.94 29.86
C GLY A 456 13.61 47.92 30.56
N HIS A 457 12.84 48.34 31.56
CA HIS A 457 12.02 47.47 32.39
C HIS A 457 10.72 48.21 32.64
N PHE A 458 9.75 48.08 31.75
CA PHE A 458 8.43 47.58 32.12
C PHE A 458 7.37 47.91 31.09
N GLU A 459 6.74 46.83 30.67
CA GLU A 459 5.76 46.82 29.64
C GLU A 459 4.92 45.60 30.03
N LEU A 460 3.89 45.79 30.85
CA LEU A 460 2.69 44.96 30.77
C LEU A 460 1.45 45.83 30.70
N LYS A 461 0.55 45.43 29.80
CA LYS A 461 -0.89 45.43 30.04
C LYS A 461 -1.50 44.13 29.55
N LEU A 462 -2.21 43.51 30.48
CA LEU A 462 -3.04 42.31 30.44
C LEU A 462 -3.99 42.25 29.21
N PRO A 463 -3.73 41.31 28.29
CA PRO A 463 -4.58 40.19 27.85
C PRO A 463 -6.01 39.93 28.36
N ASN A 464 -6.74 40.85 28.98
CA ASN A 464 -8.07 40.52 29.54
C ASN A 464 -9.14 40.09 28.51
N LEU A 465 -8.91 40.14 27.19
CA LEU A 465 -10.00 39.92 26.21
C LEU A 465 -9.81 38.87 25.12
N GLN A 466 -8.61 38.44 24.72
CA GLN A 466 -8.48 37.59 23.52
C GLN A 466 -8.33 36.09 23.79
N ASN A 467 -7.92 35.68 24.99
CA ASN A 467 -8.01 34.26 25.38
C ASN A 467 -9.47 33.81 25.62
N ASN A 468 -10.40 34.76 25.84
CA ASN A 468 -11.85 34.53 25.68
C ASN A 468 -12.24 34.13 24.24
N MET A 469 -11.40 34.41 23.24
CA MET A 469 -11.66 34.21 21.81
C MET A 469 -11.15 32.86 21.28
N THR A 470 -10.04 32.29 21.81
CA THR A 470 -9.60 30.92 21.45
C THR A 470 -10.51 29.84 22.02
N GLN A 471 -11.11 30.09 23.19
CA GLN A 471 -12.21 29.28 23.75
C GLN A 471 -13.41 29.17 22.80
N HIS A 472 -13.61 30.13 21.88
CA HIS A 472 -14.70 30.13 20.90
C HIS A 472 -14.38 29.38 19.59
N LEU A 473 -13.10 29.07 19.31
CA LEU A 473 -12.66 28.48 18.03
C LEU A 473 -12.42 26.96 18.06
N LYS A 474 -12.21 26.32 19.21
CA LYS A 474 -12.12 24.84 19.28
C LYS A 474 -13.47 24.13 19.44
N ILE A 475 -14.53 24.86 19.77
CA ILE A 475 -15.93 24.39 19.68
C ILE A 475 -16.30 23.99 18.22
N ASN A 476 -15.51 24.42 17.22
CA ASN A 476 -15.77 24.22 15.79
C ASN A 476 -14.87 23.18 15.07
N SER A 477 -13.87 22.54 15.70
CA SER A 477 -13.07 21.50 15.01
C SER A 477 -13.68 20.09 15.07
N GLU A 478 -14.71 19.85 15.89
CA GLU A 478 -15.27 18.49 16.08
C GLU A 478 -16.80 18.43 15.89
N LYS A 479 -17.33 19.27 15.00
CA LYS A 479 -18.64 19.03 14.38
C LYS A 479 -18.58 18.54 12.92
N GLN A 480 -17.41 18.51 12.25
CA GLN A 480 -17.36 18.21 10.80
C GLN A 480 -16.10 17.46 10.32
N GLY A 481 -15.87 16.26 10.85
CA GLY A 481 -15.39 15.13 10.04
C GLY A 481 -16.51 14.10 10.00
N GLY A 482 -17.51 14.35 9.15
CA GLY A 482 -18.87 13.81 9.25
C GLY A 482 -18.99 12.29 9.40
N LYS A 483 -19.80 11.87 10.38
CA LYS A 483 -20.53 10.60 10.32
C LYS A 483 -21.85 10.81 9.58
N ASP A 484 -22.14 9.83 8.74
CA ASP A 484 -23.19 9.78 7.73
C ASP A 484 -24.60 10.15 8.21
N ASN A 485 -25.30 10.82 7.30
CA ASN A 485 -26.75 11.03 7.30
C ASN A 485 -27.49 9.68 7.27
N HIS A 486 -28.36 9.42 8.26
CA HIS A 486 -29.82 9.26 8.03
C HIS A 486 -30.59 9.15 9.37
N ASN A 487 -31.55 10.06 9.52
CA ASN A 487 -32.71 10.01 10.44
C ASN A 487 -33.60 8.78 10.06
N ARG A 488 -34.45 8.15 10.87
CA ARG A 488 -35.31 8.60 11.98
C ARG A 488 -36.01 7.34 12.54
N GLY A 489 -36.21 7.23 13.86
CA GLY A 489 -37.07 6.18 14.43
C GLY A 489 -37.30 6.34 15.94
N LYS A 490 -38.54 6.66 16.32
CA LYS A 490 -39.04 6.82 17.69
C LYS A 490 -38.89 5.53 18.52
N HIS A 491 -38.57 5.62 19.81
CA HIS A 491 -39.44 5.19 20.93
C HIS A 491 -38.77 5.23 22.32
N ASN A 492 -39.63 5.46 23.33
CA ASN A 492 -39.47 5.34 24.78
C ASN A 492 -38.59 4.16 25.26
N GLN A 493 -37.87 4.32 26.39
CA GLN A 493 -38.26 3.78 27.70
C GLN A 493 -37.20 4.01 28.79
N GLN A 494 -37.69 3.95 30.04
CA GLN A 494 -37.04 3.99 31.35
C GLN A 494 -35.82 3.08 31.50
N GLY A 495 -34.93 3.43 32.45
CA GLY A 495 -33.97 2.49 33.03
C GLY A 495 -33.03 3.13 34.05
N ASN A 496 -33.37 2.98 35.33
CA ASN A 496 -32.50 3.18 36.50
C ASN A 496 -31.17 2.40 36.42
N ASN A 497 -30.08 3.00 36.89
CA ASN A 497 -29.17 2.53 37.95
C ASN A 497 -27.91 3.40 37.93
N LYS A 498 -27.62 4.17 38.97
CA LYS A 498 -26.86 3.79 40.18
C LYS A 498 -25.50 3.13 39.89
N ASN A 499 -24.49 3.84 40.41
CA ASN A 499 -23.32 3.34 41.12
C ASN A 499 -22.04 2.93 40.36
N ASP A 500 -20.99 3.65 40.76
CA ASP A 500 -19.67 3.18 41.23
C ASP A 500 -18.47 3.12 40.27
N ASP A 501 -17.40 3.71 40.84
CA ASP A 501 -15.94 3.65 40.61
C ASP A 501 -15.25 4.34 39.41
#